data_AF-A0A975P350-F1
#
_entry.id   AF-A0A975P350-F1
#
_cell.length_a   1.000
_cell.length_b   1.000
_cell.length_c   1.000
_cell.angle_alpha   90.00
_cell.angle_beta   90.00
_cell.angle_gamma   90.00
#
_symmetry.space_group_name_H-M   'P 1'
#
loop_
_entity.id
_entity.type
_entity.pdbx_description
1 polymer ?
#
loop_
_entity_poly.entity_id
_entity_poly.type
_entity_poly.pdbx_seq_one_letter_code
_entity_poly.pdbx_strand_id
1 'polypeptide(L)' 'MLRGMSRRELARRSGISERYIAQIEVGKGNVSIVLLLRIAQAFRSAQ' A
#
# COMPACT_ATOMS: atom_id res chain seq x y z
N MET A 1 11.75 -7.81 15.61
CA MET A 1 11.74 -7.62 14.14
C MET A 1 10.39 -7.06 13.75
N LEU A 2 10.32 -5.81 13.28
CA LEU A 2 9.12 -5.28 12.61
C LEU A 2 8.92 -6.12 11.35
N ARG A 3 7.99 -7.08 11.37
CA ARG A 3 7.58 -7.77 10.15
C ARG A 3 6.70 -6.78 9.39
N GLY A 4 7.22 -6.28 8.28
CA GLY A 4 6.45 -5.46 7.35
C GLY A 4 5.23 -6.21 6.83
N MET A 5 4.25 -5.47 6.32
CA MET A 5 3.07 -6.03 5.68
C MET A 5 3.43 -6.63 4.31
N SER A 6 2.92 -7.82 3.98
CA SER A 6 3.06 -8.33 2.60
C SER A 6 2.25 -7.48 1.62
N ARG A 7 2.63 -7.45 0.34
CA ARG A 7 1.84 -6.73 -0.70
C ARG A 7 0.37 -7.16 -0.72
N ARG A 8 0.12 -8.47 -0.55
CA ARG A 8 -1.22 -9.05 -0.43
C ARG A 8 -2.02 -8.48 0.73
N GLU A 9 -1.41 -8.41 1.91
CA GLU A 9 -2.09 -7.86 3.08
C GLU A 9 -2.32 -6.34 2.95
N LEU A 10 -1.36 -5.62 2.35
CA LEU A 10 -1.52 -4.19 2.07
C LEU A 10 -2.61 -3.95 1.04
N ALA A 11 -2.71 -4.79 0.00
CA ALA A 11 -3.78 -4.73 -0.98
C ALA A 11 -5.15 -4.90 -0.33
N ARG A 12 -5.29 -5.94 0.51
CA ARG A 12 -6.52 -6.23 1.26
C ARG A 12 -6.95 -5.07 2.15
N ARG A 13 -6.01 -4.45 2.88
CA ARG A 13 -6.32 -3.35 3.81
C ARG A 13 -6.56 -2.00 3.12
N SER A 14 -5.79 -1.70 2.08
CA SER A 14 -5.90 -0.41 1.37
C SER A 14 -6.98 -0.41 0.29
N GLY A 15 -7.47 -1.58 -0.14
CA GLY A 15 -8.36 -1.75 -1.28
C GLY A 15 -7.70 -1.42 -2.62
N ILE A 16 -6.37 -1.52 -2.69
CA ILE A 16 -5.55 -1.27 -3.87
C ILE A 16 -5.08 -2.63 -4.39
N SER A 17 -4.96 -2.81 -5.70
CA SER A 17 -4.48 -4.09 -6.23
C SER A 17 -2.99 -4.33 -5.89
N GLU A 18 -2.62 -5.59 -5.66
CA GLU A 18 -1.21 -5.97 -5.43
C GLU A 18 -0.29 -5.51 -6.57
N ARG A 19 -0.78 -5.57 -7.81
CA ARG A 19 -0.08 -5.09 -9.00
C ARG A 19 0.24 -3.59 -8.90
N TYR A 20 -0.73 -2.78 -8.47
CA TYR A 20 -0.55 -1.34 -8.38
C TYR A 20 0.39 -0.98 -7.21
N ILE A 21 0.32 -1.71 -6.09
CA ILE A 21 1.31 -1.59 -5.00
C ILE A 21 2.72 -1.91 -5.51
N ALA A 22 2.89 -2.99 -6.27
CA ALA A 22 4.18 -3.32 -6.87
C ALA A 22 4.70 -2.24 -7.82
N GLN A 23 3.82 -1.55 -8.56
CA GLN A 23 4.19 -0.40 -9.39
C GLN A 23 4.68 0.78 -8.54
N ILE A 24 3.97 1.12 -7.46
CA ILE A 24 4.37 2.19 -6.54
C ILE A 24 5.74 1.91 -5.92
N GLU A 25 5.99 0.68 -5.46
CA GLU A 25 7.26 0.30 -4.82
C GLU A 25 8.48 0.46 -5.75
N VAL A 26 8.29 0.27 -7.06
CA VAL A 26 9.35 0.47 -8.06
C VAL A 26 9.39 1.89 -8.64
N GLY A 27 8.67 2.83 -8.03
CA GLY A 27 8.60 4.23 -8.48
C GLY A 27 7.87 4.42 -9.81
N LYS A 28 7.04 3.45 -10.22
CA LYS A 28 6.26 3.52 -11.46
C LYS A 28 4.83 3.98 -11.17
N GLY A 29 4.37 4.95 -11.95
CA GLY A 29 2.99 5.42 -11.97
C GLY A 29 2.81 6.78 -11.28
N ASN A 30 1.92 7.60 -11.86
CA ASN A 30 1.48 8.86 -11.27
C ASN A 30 0.46 8.57 -10.16
N VAL A 31 0.94 8.15 -9.00
CA VAL A 31 0.07 7.86 -7.85
C VAL A 31 -0.61 9.15 -7.39
N SER A 32 -1.93 9.10 -7.23
CA SER A 32 -2.66 10.25 -6.69
C SER A 32 -2.42 10.38 -5.19
N ILE A 33 -2.48 11.60 -4.66
CA ILE A 33 -2.37 11.85 -3.22
C ILE A 33 -3.42 11.08 -2.41
N VAL A 34 -4.62 10.90 -2.95
CA VAL A 34 -5.70 10.10 -2.35
C VAL A 34 -5.26 8.66 -2.14
N LEU A 35 -4.53 8.08 -3.11
CA LEU A 35 -4.08 6.71 -3.01
C LEU A 35 -2.93 6.53 -2.01
N LEU A 36 -2.01 7.50 -1.95
CA LEU A 36 -0.98 7.53 -0.91
C LEU A 36 -1.59 7.58 0.49
N LEU A 37 -2.64 8.38 0.69
CA LEU A 37 -3.36 8.47 1.96
C LEU A 37 -4.02 7.13 2.35
N ARG A 38 -4.59 6.39 1.38
CA ARG A 38 -5.14 5.04 1.63
C ARG A 38 -4.08 4.05 2.09
N ILE A 39 -2.89 4.09 1.47
CA ILE A 39 -1.75 3.25 1.89
C ILE A 39 -1.32 3.62 3.31
N ALA A 40 -1.18 4.91 3.61
CA ALA A 40 -0.80 5.38 4.94
C ALA A 40 -1.84 4.98 6.02
N GLN A 41 -3.13 5.04 5.70
CA GLN A 41 -4.21 4.57 6.58
C GLN A 41 -4.13 3.06 6.82
N ALA A 42 -3.84 2.26 5.78
CA ALA A 42 -3.69 0.81 5.90
C ALA A 42 -2.52 0.39 6.80
N PHE A 43 -1.45 1.19 6.85
CA PHE A 43 -0.35 1.02 7.81
C PHE A 43 -0.73 1.43 9.24
N ARG A 44 -1.51 2.51 9.40
CA ARG A 44 -1.94 2.98 10.73
C ARG A 44 -2.91 2.03 11.42
N SER A 45 -3.82 1.39 10.68
CA SER A 45 -4.77 0.41 11.22
C SER A 45 -4.14 -0.94 11.57
N ALA A 46 -2.82 -1.07 11.50
CA ALA A 46 -2.05 -2.25 11.88
C ALA A 46 -1.48 -2.21 13.31
N GLN A 47 -1.82 -1.19 14.11
CA GLN A 47 -1.51 -1.11 15.53
C GLN A 47 -2.64 -1.68 16.37
#